data_AF-A0A5E5QBV5-F1
#
_entry.id   AF-A0A5E5QBV5-F1
#
_cell.length_a   1.000
_cell.length_b   1.000
_cell.length_c   1.000
_cell.angle_alpha   90.00
_cell.angle_beta   90.00
_cell.angle_gamma   90.00
#
_symmetry.space_group_name_H-M   'P 1'
#
loop_
_entity.id
_entity.type
_entity.pdbx_description
1 polymer ?
#
loop_
_entity_poly.entity_id
_entity_poly.type
_entity_poly.pdbx_seq_one_letter_code
_entity_poly.pdbx_strand_id
1 'polypeptide(L)'
;AINKTEGFVNNKANTFLNAFGAGRSEVSIGGLSSKKLNYSLRTIQPISELDANSKALTFIQASIASGKSIDSRRTTVNLGVGHRLLVEDDMAIAGINVFTDYESKSSHKRLSLGLEYQRANFSVNINKYHIFSDKKLVNSVKERGMSGYDVKLSGQAPYLPWAKIKGTYYHWDTTAGPNIKGNILGVDIELTPSVSFEFGQENNNTINVKSYGKLTVKLPLGNKQKFTNFAIASKAFKDSRKMDLGALAWAERSNKIAKEIIIVQNGGVPPPPPPPPPTVSVDHTMNGDISVDLKPIKRTTGHQSSAFVGGFNTIGAPTVLIWAYGAYTKFSVILHDKKNDIQYEVHLIANQGKCVNLIIPINSAGTCNGGIPPKKIQINFDKVLNKSLPSGITLSGHFSLKRLQWSSMDTTNIEIHNFKVNWKVPPS
;
A
#
# COMPACT_ATOMS: atom_id res chain seq x y z
N ALA A 1 -29.69 21.54 2.59
CA ALA A 1 -29.34 20.23 3.16
C ALA A 1 -27.91 20.18 3.72
N ILE A 2 -26.93 20.86 3.09
CA ILE A 2 -25.50 20.81 3.45
C ILE A 2 -25.22 21.33 4.89
N ASN A 3 -25.82 22.46 5.31
CA ASN A 3 -25.58 23.04 6.65
C ASN A 3 -26.04 22.18 7.84
N LYS A 4 -27.09 21.35 7.68
CA LYS A 4 -27.59 20.49 8.77
C LYS A 4 -26.70 19.25 8.96
N THR A 5 -26.17 18.71 7.87
CA THR A 5 -25.26 17.56 7.89
C THR A 5 -23.88 17.95 8.45
N GLU A 6 -23.37 19.13 8.10
CA GLU A 6 -22.13 19.67 8.66
C GLU A 6 -22.23 19.89 10.18
N GLY A 7 -23.32 20.51 10.66
CA GLY A 7 -23.53 20.72 12.10
C GLY A 7 -23.64 19.43 12.92
N PHE A 8 -24.29 18.40 12.37
CA PHE A 8 -24.45 17.11 13.05
C PHE A 8 -23.14 16.31 13.13
N VAL A 9 -22.37 16.29 12.03
CA VAL A 9 -21.05 15.64 11.99
C VAL A 9 -20.07 16.37 12.90
N ASN A 10 -20.09 17.71 12.90
CA ASN A 10 -19.22 18.53 13.75
C ASN A 10 -19.54 18.33 15.23
N ASN A 11 -20.83 18.31 15.61
CA ASN A 11 -21.23 18.05 17.00
C ASN A 11 -20.82 16.66 17.49
N LYS A 12 -21.05 15.59 16.70
CA LYS A 12 -20.64 14.23 17.12
C LYS A 12 -19.12 14.07 17.23
N ALA A 13 -18.37 14.65 16.29
CA ALA A 13 -16.91 14.62 16.32
C ALA A 13 -16.37 15.42 17.52
N ASN A 14 -16.90 16.61 17.80
CA ASN A 14 -16.46 17.43 18.91
C ASN A 14 -16.83 16.84 20.28
N THR A 15 -18.01 16.21 20.41
CA THR A 15 -18.41 15.52 21.65
C THR A 15 -17.51 14.32 21.98
N PHE A 16 -17.14 13.50 20.97
CA PHE A 16 -16.17 12.41 21.16
C PHE A 16 -14.79 12.94 21.61
N LEU A 17 -14.46 14.19 21.28
CA LEU A 17 -13.14 14.77 21.50
C LEU A 17 -12.99 15.58 22.79
N ASN A 18 -14.08 16.17 23.28
CA ASN A 18 -14.11 16.78 24.61
C ASN A 18 -13.75 15.77 25.72
N ALA A 19 -13.89 14.47 25.45
CA ALA A 19 -13.42 13.40 26.34
C ALA A 19 -11.89 13.34 26.49
N PHE A 20 -11.11 13.89 25.56
CA PHE A 20 -9.64 13.88 25.60
C PHE A 20 -9.03 15.13 26.25
N GLY A 21 -9.81 16.17 26.56
CA GLY A 21 -9.35 17.43 27.16
C GLY A 21 -9.23 18.59 26.16
N ALA A 22 -8.67 19.72 26.63
CA ALA A 22 -8.57 20.98 25.86
C ALA A 22 -7.48 20.98 24.75
N GLY A 23 -6.76 19.87 24.59
CA GLY A 23 -5.71 19.72 23.59
C GLY A 23 -6.23 19.40 22.18
N ARG A 24 -5.32 18.95 21.33
CA ARG A 24 -5.57 18.75 19.89
C ARG A 24 -5.66 17.28 19.55
N SER A 25 -6.56 16.91 18.64
CA SER A 25 -6.66 15.55 18.11
C SER A 25 -6.66 15.54 16.57
N GLU A 26 -6.26 14.42 15.97
CA GLU A 26 -6.20 14.30 14.52
C GLU A 26 -6.44 12.86 14.06
N VAL A 27 -7.24 12.74 13.01
CA VAL A 27 -7.46 11.49 12.28
C VAL A 27 -6.71 11.58 10.95
N SER A 28 -6.00 10.53 10.59
CA SER A 28 -5.40 10.41 9.26
C SER A 28 -5.79 9.09 8.62
N ILE A 29 -6.05 9.13 7.32
CA ILE A 29 -6.33 7.97 6.48
C ILE A 29 -5.32 7.98 5.33
N GLY A 30 -4.52 6.93 5.23
CA GLY A 30 -3.47 6.81 4.22
C GLY A 30 -3.54 5.51 3.44
N GLY A 31 -2.82 5.46 2.33
CA GLY A 31 -2.75 4.26 1.48
C GLY A 31 -3.97 4.08 0.57
N LEU A 32 -4.68 5.17 0.25
CA LEU A 32 -5.90 5.19 -0.59
C LEU A 32 -5.71 4.54 -1.97
N SER A 33 -4.49 4.57 -2.51
CA SER A 33 -4.13 3.96 -3.81
C SER A 33 -3.90 2.44 -3.74
N SER A 34 -3.61 1.89 -2.55
CA SER A 34 -3.38 0.46 -2.34
C SER A 34 -4.59 -0.13 -1.63
N LYS A 35 -4.97 -1.40 -1.86
CA LYS A 35 -6.03 -2.10 -1.09
C LYS A 35 -5.69 -2.30 0.42
N LYS A 36 -4.77 -1.49 0.97
CA LYS A 36 -4.20 -1.49 2.31
C LYS A 36 -4.41 -0.12 2.98
N LEU A 37 -5.68 0.17 3.30
CA LEU A 37 -6.05 1.36 4.06
C LEU A 37 -5.31 1.38 5.42
N ASN A 38 -4.68 2.50 5.74
CA ASN A 38 -4.09 2.79 7.04
C ASN A 38 -4.90 3.89 7.71
N TYR A 39 -5.19 3.76 9.00
CA TYR A 39 -5.81 4.81 9.79
C TYR A 39 -4.99 5.09 11.03
N SER A 40 -4.98 6.34 11.47
CA SER A 40 -4.38 6.73 12.75
C SER A 40 -5.23 7.78 13.43
N LEU A 41 -5.39 7.64 14.72
CA LEU A 41 -5.91 8.66 15.62
C LEU A 41 -4.79 9.05 16.58
N ARG A 42 -4.54 10.34 16.74
CA ARG A 42 -3.56 10.88 17.68
C ARG A 42 -4.12 12.06 18.45
N THR A 43 -3.68 12.23 19.68
CA THR A 43 -4.05 13.32 20.59
C THR A 43 -2.82 13.84 21.32
N ILE A 44 -2.75 15.15 21.53
CA ILE A 44 -1.71 15.84 22.30
C ILE A 44 -2.40 16.75 23.30
N GLN A 45 -1.97 16.66 24.56
CA GLN A 45 -2.58 17.36 25.68
C GLN A 45 -1.49 18.08 26.48
N PRO A 46 -1.63 19.39 26.76
CA PRO A 46 -0.77 20.05 27.71
C PRO A 46 -1.02 19.48 29.12
N ILE A 47 0.05 19.26 29.87
CA ILE A 47 -0.03 18.87 31.29
C ILE A 47 0.62 19.90 32.21
N SER A 48 1.43 20.81 31.66
CA SER A 48 1.75 22.07 32.34
C SER A 48 0.65 23.08 32.09
N GLU A 49 0.59 24.10 32.94
CA GLU A 49 -0.17 25.31 32.63
C GLU A 49 0.26 25.86 31.26
N LEU A 50 -0.72 26.26 30.46
CA LEU A 50 -0.52 26.79 29.13
C LEU A 50 -1.45 27.97 28.92
N ASP A 51 -0.86 29.15 28.83
CA ASP A 51 -1.51 30.41 28.54
C ASP A 51 -0.75 31.17 27.45
N ALA A 52 -1.21 32.38 27.11
CA ALA A 52 -0.60 33.21 26.07
C ALA A 52 0.83 33.69 26.38
N ASN A 53 1.25 33.65 27.65
CA ASN A 53 2.55 34.14 28.11
C ASN A 53 3.56 33.01 28.38
N SER A 54 3.10 31.76 28.36
CA SER A 54 3.87 30.57 28.66
C SER A 54 5.06 30.43 27.71
N LYS A 55 6.27 30.30 28.28
CA LYS A 55 7.53 30.07 27.55
C LYS A 55 7.93 28.61 27.48
N ALA A 56 7.25 27.76 28.24
CA ALA A 56 7.51 26.34 28.30
C ALA A 56 6.19 25.57 28.19
N LEU A 57 6.25 24.37 27.62
CA LEU A 57 5.12 23.47 27.51
C LEU A 57 5.59 22.05 27.81
N THR A 58 5.01 21.44 28.83
CA THR A 58 5.07 19.98 29.03
C THR A 58 3.77 19.37 28.52
N PHE A 59 3.88 18.35 27.67
CA PHE A 59 2.73 17.73 27.04
C PHE A 59 2.82 16.21 27.08
N ILE A 60 1.67 15.56 27.05
CA ILE A 60 1.53 14.14 26.73
C ILE A 60 1.00 13.99 25.32
N GLN A 61 1.44 12.95 24.62
CA GLN A 61 0.93 12.60 23.30
C GLN A 61 0.64 11.11 23.25
N ALA A 62 -0.55 10.76 22.79
CA ALA A 62 -0.98 9.39 22.60
C ALA A 62 -1.46 9.18 21.16
N SER A 63 -1.21 8.01 20.60
CA SER A 63 -1.78 7.64 19.31
C SER A 63 -2.07 6.16 19.20
N ILE A 64 -3.09 5.86 18.40
CA ILE A 64 -3.40 4.52 17.92
C ILE A 64 -3.36 4.54 16.40
N ALA A 65 -2.51 3.71 15.83
CA ALA A 65 -2.38 3.56 14.39
C ALA A 65 -2.68 2.12 14.02
N SER A 66 -3.40 1.92 12.93
CA SER A 66 -3.62 0.61 12.37
C SER A 66 -3.25 0.58 10.89
N GLY A 67 -2.60 -0.50 10.50
CA GLY A 67 -2.21 -0.72 9.12
C GLY A 67 -2.45 -2.16 8.68
N LYS A 68 -2.80 -2.33 7.41
CA LYS A 68 -2.91 -3.65 6.79
C LYS A 68 -1.52 -4.09 6.31
N SER A 69 -0.92 -5.05 7.01
CA SER A 69 0.25 -5.79 6.51
C SER A 69 -0.19 -6.88 5.52
N ILE A 70 0.76 -7.59 4.90
CA ILE A 70 0.55 -8.62 3.87
C ILE A 70 -0.57 -9.60 4.24
N ASP A 71 -0.65 -10.07 5.49
CA ASP A 71 -1.68 -11.05 5.91
C ASP A 71 -2.66 -10.56 6.98
N SER A 72 -2.39 -9.45 7.69
CA SER A 72 -3.28 -9.06 8.77
C SER A 72 -3.20 -7.58 9.19
N ARG A 73 -4.32 -7.08 9.74
CA ARG A 73 -4.42 -5.75 10.37
C ARG A 73 -3.61 -5.77 11.67
N ARG A 74 -2.66 -4.84 11.80
CA ARG A 74 -1.85 -4.64 13.02
C ARG A 74 -2.23 -3.30 13.64
N THR A 75 -2.23 -3.23 14.97
CA THR A 75 -2.53 -2.02 15.73
C THR A 75 -1.32 -1.69 16.59
N THR A 76 -0.85 -0.45 16.49
CA THR A 76 0.23 0.11 17.28
C THR A 76 -0.35 1.21 18.16
N VAL A 77 -0.03 1.15 19.45
CA VAL A 77 -0.31 2.20 20.42
C VAL A 77 0.99 2.88 20.76
N ASN A 78 0.98 4.21 20.82
CA ASN A 78 2.12 5.03 21.17
C ASN A 78 1.70 5.95 22.32
N LEU A 79 2.57 6.08 23.32
CA LEU A 79 2.40 7.01 24.43
C LEU A 79 3.72 7.70 24.69
N GLY A 80 3.70 9.03 24.82
CA GLY A 80 4.90 9.78 25.10
C GLY A 80 4.64 11.07 25.87
N VAL A 81 5.73 11.60 26.38
CA VAL A 81 5.82 12.88 27.07
C VAL A 81 6.86 13.73 26.36
N GLY A 82 6.62 15.03 26.27
CA GLY A 82 7.58 15.96 25.72
C GLY A 82 7.60 17.27 26.46
N HIS A 83 8.69 17.99 26.29
CA HIS A 83 8.91 19.31 26.85
C HIS A 83 9.45 20.24 25.76
N ARG A 84 8.86 21.43 25.65
CA ARG A 84 9.19 22.45 24.66
C ARG A 84 9.45 23.78 25.33
N LEU A 85 10.40 24.52 24.79
CA LEU A 85 10.78 25.86 25.21
C LEU A 85 10.70 26.80 24.02
N LEU A 86 10.11 27.99 24.23
CA LEU A 86 10.27 29.11 23.32
C LEU A 86 11.68 29.69 23.49
N VAL A 87 12.38 29.82 22.37
CA VAL A 87 13.74 30.32 22.29
C VAL A 87 13.82 31.39 21.20
N GLU A 88 14.92 32.15 21.19
CA GLU A 88 15.14 33.24 20.22
C GLU A 88 13.99 34.27 20.20
N ASP A 89 13.69 34.86 21.36
CA ASP A 89 12.63 35.87 21.52
C ASP A 89 11.27 35.41 20.99
N ASP A 90 10.93 34.14 21.26
CA ASP A 90 9.72 33.43 20.84
C ASP A 90 9.67 33.08 19.35
N MET A 91 10.75 33.26 18.59
CA MET A 91 10.74 32.94 17.15
C MET A 91 11.00 31.48 16.83
N ALA A 92 11.42 30.68 17.83
CA ALA A 92 11.67 29.26 17.66
C ALA A 92 11.17 28.46 18.87
N ILE A 93 10.90 27.18 18.64
CA ILE A 93 10.66 26.18 19.66
C ILE A 93 11.81 25.19 19.61
N ALA A 94 12.44 24.93 20.75
CA ALA A 94 13.31 23.79 20.96
C ALA A 94 12.61 22.78 21.88
N GLY A 95 12.75 21.48 21.63
CA GLY A 95 12.06 20.48 22.44
C GLY A 95 12.72 19.12 22.46
N ILE A 96 12.33 18.34 23.46
CA ILE A 96 12.70 16.95 23.67
C ILE A 96 11.45 16.12 23.91
N ASN A 97 11.42 14.89 23.41
CA ASN A 97 10.31 13.98 23.63
C ASN A 97 10.79 12.54 23.85
N VAL A 98 10.03 11.78 24.63
CA VAL A 98 10.25 10.36 24.89
C VAL A 98 8.94 9.61 24.67
N PHE A 99 9.00 8.49 23.94
CA PHE A 99 7.83 7.67 23.64
C PHE A 99 8.10 6.20 23.88
N THR A 100 7.08 5.50 24.37
CA THR A 100 6.96 4.05 24.34
C THR A 100 5.92 3.64 23.31
N ASP A 101 6.24 2.61 22.52
CA ASP A 101 5.36 2.07 21.50
C ASP A 101 5.14 0.57 21.73
N TYR A 102 3.89 0.15 21.55
CA TYR A 102 3.48 -1.25 21.65
C TYR A 102 2.67 -1.65 20.42
N GLU A 103 3.06 -2.73 19.75
CA GLU A 103 2.29 -3.32 18.66
C GLU A 103 1.63 -4.63 19.11
N SER A 104 0.29 -4.72 18.98
CA SER A 104 -0.48 -5.79 19.61
C SER A 104 -0.17 -7.19 19.09
N LYS A 105 -0.05 -7.37 17.78
CA LYS A 105 0.10 -8.70 17.16
C LYS A 105 1.50 -9.29 17.26
N SER A 106 2.50 -8.44 17.27
CA SER A 106 3.91 -8.85 17.36
C SER A 106 4.43 -8.74 18.78
N SER A 107 3.68 -8.09 19.68
CA SER A 107 4.09 -7.73 21.04
C SER A 107 5.45 -7.00 21.08
N HIS A 108 5.83 -6.34 19.98
CA HIS A 108 7.06 -5.56 19.94
C HIS A 108 6.92 -4.30 20.78
N LYS A 109 8.00 -4.01 21.53
CA LYS A 109 8.12 -2.84 22.40
C LYS A 109 9.28 -2.00 21.92
N ARG A 110 9.03 -0.71 21.73
CA ARG A 110 10.02 0.28 21.28
C ARG A 110 10.02 1.47 22.20
N LEU A 111 11.20 1.99 22.50
CA LEU A 111 11.38 3.29 23.12
C LEU A 111 12.02 4.23 22.11
N SER A 112 11.64 5.50 22.14
CA SER A 112 12.30 6.52 21.34
C SER A 112 12.60 7.78 22.12
N LEU A 113 13.67 8.43 21.72
CA LEU A 113 14.06 9.77 22.14
C LEU A 113 14.05 10.68 20.90
N GLY A 114 13.40 11.83 21.01
CA GLY A 114 13.29 12.81 19.94
C GLY A 114 13.79 14.19 20.37
N LEU A 115 14.43 14.88 19.42
CA LEU A 115 14.80 16.29 19.52
C LEU A 115 14.04 17.08 18.44
N GLU A 116 13.57 18.25 18.81
CA GLU A 116 12.74 19.10 17.95
C GLU A 116 13.33 20.51 17.89
N TYR A 117 13.36 21.08 16.69
CA TYR A 117 13.55 22.52 16.51
C TYR A 117 12.57 23.03 15.46
N GLN A 118 11.78 24.02 15.80
CA GLN A 118 10.67 24.50 14.97
C GLN A 118 10.69 26.03 14.88
N ARG A 119 10.49 26.55 13.68
CA ARG A 119 10.20 27.94 13.37
C ARG A 119 8.90 28.02 12.57
N ALA A 120 8.43 29.23 12.29
CA ALA A 120 7.17 29.45 11.58
C ALA A 120 7.15 28.82 10.17
N ASN A 121 8.28 28.79 9.48
CA ASN A 121 8.41 28.32 8.10
C ASN A 121 9.21 27.02 7.94
N PHE A 122 9.81 26.50 9.01
CA PHE A 122 10.73 25.36 8.96
C PHE A 122 10.68 24.55 10.26
N SER A 123 10.79 23.24 10.18
CA SER A 123 11.04 22.38 11.33
C SER A 123 11.99 21.24 11.01
N VAL A 124 12.77 20.86 12.01
CA VAL A 124 13.62 19.68 12.02
C VAL A 124 13.30 18.84 13.25
N ASN A 125 13.19 17.53 13.04
CA ASN A 125 12.99 16.56 14.10
C ASN A 125 13.97 15.42 13.91
N ILE A 126 14.66 15.03 14.98
CA ILE A 126 15.62 13.94 14.97
C ILE A 126 15.16 12.93 16.00
N ASN A 127 14.88 11.70 15.58
CA ASN A 127 14.38 10.67 16.47
C ASN A 127 15.28 9.44 16.44
N LYS A 128 15.63 8.94 17.61
CA LYS A 128 16.33 7.65 17.78
C LYS A 128 15.38 6.63 18.38
N TYR A 129 15.40 5.43 17.85
CA TYR A 129 14.52 4.33 18.22
C TYR A 129 15.32 3.13 18.70
N HIS A 130 14.91 2.59 19.84
CA HIS A 130 15.50 1.40 20.42
C HIS A 130 14.42 0.34 20.66
N ILE A 131 14.64 -0.86 20.14
CA ILE A 131 13.72 -1.99 20.31
C ILE A 131 14.15 -2.82 21.52
N PHE A 132 13.24 -2.97 22.47
CA PHE A 132 13.45 -3.79 23.67
C PHE A 132 12.92 -5.22 23.54
N SER A 133 12.08 -5.49 22.55
CA SER A 133 11.54 -6.83 22.35
C SER A 133 12.48 -7.71 21.51
N ASP A 134 12.70 -8.93 21.98
CA ASP A 134 13.39 -9.97 21.21
C ASP A 134 12.63 -10.41 19.95
N LYS A 135 13.24 -11.31 19.17
CA LYS A 135 12.63 -11.95 18.01
C LYS A 135 11.30 -12.62 18.41
N LYS A 136 10.24 -12.38 17.65
CA LYS A 136 8.91 -12.95 17.90
C LYS A 136 8.45 -13.77 16.70
N LEU A 137 7.81 -14.91 16.98
CA LEU A 137 7.20 -15.73 15.95
C LEU A 137 5.81 -15.19 15.67
N VAL A 138 5.56 -14.70 14.47
CA VAL A 138 4.25 -14.19 14.05
C VAL A 138 3.89 -14.86 12.73
N ASN A 139 2.77 -15.59 12.72
CA ASN A 139 2.31 -16.36 11.55
C ASN A 139 3.39 -17.30 10.98
N SER A 140 4.06 -18.08 11.85
CA SER A 140 5.11 -19.05 11.46
C SER A 140 6.38 -18.46 10.84
N VAL A 141 6.55 -17.12 10.88
CA VAL A 141 7.76 -16.42 10.45
C VAL A 141 8.36 -15.69 11.66
N LYS A 142 9.68 -15.75 11.82
CA LYS A 142 10.37 -14.95 12.85
C LYS A 142 10.47 -13.51 12.37
N GLU A 143 9.85 -12.58 13.09
CA GLU A 143 10.02 -11.14 12.88
C GLU A 143 10.72 -10.49 14.07
N ARG A 144 11.42 -9.38 13.80
CA ARG A 144 12.06 -8.57 14.83
C ARG A 144 11.79 -7.09 14.55
N GLY A 145 11.47 -6.32 15.58
CA GLY A 145 11.52 -4.86 15.48
C GLY A 145 12.95 -4.38 15.23
N MET A 146 13.11 -3.34 14.40
CA MET A 146 14.40 -2.73 14.11
C MET A 146 14.62 -1.46 14.93
N SER A 147 15.80 -1.36 15.53
CA SER A 147 16.32 -0.09 16.06
C SER A 147 16.75 0.80 14.89
N GLY A 148 16.94 2.08 15.15
CA GLY A 148 17.39 3.00 14.10
C GLY A 148 17.14 4.45 14.45
N TYR A 149 17.17 5.31 13.44
CA TYR A 149 16.89 6.73 13.59
C TYR A 149 16.24 7.32 12.34
N ASP A 150 15.56 8.45 12.51
CA ASP A 150 15.10 9.27 11.41
C ASP A 150 15.42 10.75 11.64
N VAL A 151 15.54 11.48 10.52
CA VAL A 151 15.64 12.93 10.49
C VAL A 151 14.52 13.42 9.57
N LYS A 152 13.66 14.28 10.10
CA LYS A 152 12.51 14.83 9.39
C LYS A 152 12.65 16.33 9.25
N LEU A 153 12.58 16.80 8.02
CA LEU A 153 12.59 18.20 7.64
C LEU A 153 11.23 18.56 7.05
N SER A 154 10.68 19.70 7.43
CA SER A 154 9.44 20.23 6.86
C SER A 154 9.59 21.73 6.70
N GLY A 155 9.16 22.27 5.57
CA GLY A 155 9.21 23.70 5.31
C GLY A 155 8.05 24.18 4.46
N GLN A 156 7.67 25.44 4.63
CA GLN A 156 6.72 26.09 3.72
C GLN A 156 7.31 26.08 2.30
N ALA A 157 6.52 25.70 1.30
CA ALA A 157 6.93 25.84 -0.09
C ALA A 157 7.08 27.32 -0.46
N PRO A 158 8.18 27.72 -1.15
CA PRO A 158 8.38 29.10 -1.59
C PRO A 158 7.19 29.61 -2.40
N TYR A 159 6.70 30.80 -2.07
CA TYR A 159 5.56 31.50 -2.68
C TYR A 159 4.21 30.78 -2.56
N LEU A 160 4.17 29.59 -1.98
CA LEU A 160 2.97 28.75 -1.87
C LEU A 160 2.58 28.58 -0.39
N PRO A 161 1.88 29.57 0.22
CA PRO A 161 1.57 29.58 1.64
C PRO A 161 0.67 28.43 2.13
N TRP A 162 0.09 27.68 1.20
CA TRP A 162 -0.82 26.56 1.37
C TRP A 162 -0.14 25.19 1.18
N ALA A 163 1.14 25.16 0.80
CA ALA A 163 1.91 23.93 0.59
C ALA A 163 3.10 23.85 1.55
N LYS A 164 3.39 22.62 2.00
CA LYS A 164 4.60 22.28 2.74
C LYS A 164 5.36 21.18 2.03
N ILE A 165 6.68 21.34 1.94
CA ILE A 165 7.59 20.33 1.44
C ILE A 165 8.12 19.56 2.65
N LYS A 166 8.08 18.23 2.59
CA LYS A 166 8.55 17.33 3.65
C LYS A 166 9.63 16.41 3.10
N GLY A 167 10.72 16.31 3.84
CA GLY A 167 11.80 15.36 3.60
C GLY A 167 12.02 14.51 4.84
N THR A 168 12.20 13.20 4.67
CA THR A 168 12.60 12.31 5.75
C THR A 168 13.73 11.44 5.28
N TYR A 169 14.83 11.42 6.02
CA TYR A 169 15.85 10.38 5.92
C TYR A 169 15.66 9.41 7.08
N TYR A 170 15.82 8.12 6.83
CA TYR A 170 15.81 7.12 7.89
C TYR A 170 16.89 6.06 7.68
N HIS A 171 17.32 5.48 8.80
CA HIS A 171 18.21 4.34 8.85
C HIS A 171 17.71 3.34 9.90
N TRP A 172 17.57 2.08 9.52
CA TRP A 172 17.15 0.98 10.39
C TRP A 172 18.23 -0.09 10.43
N ASP A 173 18.58 -0.50 11.64
CA ASP A 173 19.56 -1.52 11.91
C ASP A 173 18.91 -2.90 11.74
N THR A 174 19.47 -3.69 10.82
CA THR A 174 19.03 -5.06 10.52
C THR A 174 19.99 -6.06 11.15
N THR A 175 19.50 -7.28 11.40
CA THR A 175 20.31 -8.36 11.97
C THR A 175 20.51 -9.53 11.02
N ALA A 176 19.68 -9.67 10.00
CA ALA A 176 19.73 -10.78 9.04
C ALA A 176 20.12 -10.34 7.62
N GLY A 177 20.28 -9.03 7.37
CA GLY A 177 20.65 -8.47 6.07
C GLY A 177 21.33 -7.10 6.19
N PRO A 178 21.56 -6.40 5.06
CA PRO A 178 22.12 -5.06 5.08
C PRO A 178 21.13 -4.04 5.67
N ASN A 179 21.67 -3.04 6.39
CA ASN A 179 20.85 -1.99 7.01
C ASN A 179 19.95 -1.30 5.97
N ILE A 180 18.74 -0.94 6.39
CA ILE A 180 17.76 -0.31 5.52
C ILE A 180 17.88 1.20 5.66
N LYS A 181 18.19 1.86 4.55
CA LYS A 181 18.26 3.32 4.48
C LYS A 181 17.40 3.84 3.35
N GLY A 182 16.69 4.93 3.59
CA GLY A 182 15.75 5.46 2.63
C GLY A 182 15.43 6.93 2.85
N ASN A 183 14.81 7.49 1.82
CA ASN A 183 14.34 8.86 1.79
C ASN A 183 12.86 8.88 1.45
N ILE A 184 12.11 9.77 2.10
CA ILE A 184 10.74 10.09 1.77
C ILE A 184 10.69 11.57 1.40
N LEU A 185 10.17 11.87 0.22
CA LEU A 185 9.90 13.23 -0.22
C LEU A 185 8.40 13.37 -0.46
N GLY A 186 7.78 14.38 0.13
CA GLY A 186 6.34 14.61 0.04
C GLY A 186 5.98 16.08 0.02
N VAL A 187 4.79 16.35 -0.52
CA VAL A 187 4.14 17.66 -0.53
C VAL A 187 2.80 17.53 0.18
N ASP A 188 2.60 18.35 1.20
CA ASP A 188 1.37 18.44 2.00
C ASP A 188 0.63 19.73 1.63
N ILE A 189 -0.59 19.58 1.13
CA ILE A 189 -1.45 20.66 0.66
C ILE A 189 -2.56 20.87 1.68
N GLU A 190 -2.64 22.09 2.21
CA GLU A 190 -3.73 22.51 3.09
C GLU A 190 -4.99 22.83 2.25
N LEU A 191 -6.03 22.00 2.38
CA LEU A 191 -7.31 22.19 1.68
C LEU A 191 -8.25 23.11 2.45
N THR A 192 -8.24 22.97 3.79
CA THR A 192 -8.87 23.88 4.76
C THR A 192 -7.96 23.94 6.00
N PRO A 193 -8.18 24.86 6.96
CA PRO A 193 -7.40 24.89 8.20
C PRO A 193 -7.36 23.54 8.96
N SER A 194 -8.40 22.72 8.81
CA SER A 194 -8.51 21.40 9.44
C SER A 194 -8.28 20.21 8.50
N VAL A 195 -8.25 20.39 7.17
CA VAL A 195 -8.12 19.27 6.22
C VAL A 195 -6.88 19.47 5.35
N SER A 196 -6.01 18.48 5.29
CA SER A 196 -4.84 18.48 4.39
C SER A 196 -4.69 17.17 3.63
N PHE A 197 -4.09 17.25 2.46
CA PHE A 197 -3.76 16.10 1.64
C PHE A 197 -2.27 16.09 1.32
N GLU A 198 -1.61 14.99 1.65
CA GLU A 198 -0.19 14.78 1.39
C GLU A 198 -0.01 13.68 0.34
N PHE A 199 0.87 13.92 -0.62
CA PHE A 199 1.36 12.90 -1.55
C PHE A 199 2.88 12.95 -1.61
N GLY A 200 3.49 11.79 -1.88
CA GLY A 200 4.94 11.72 -1.90
C GLY A 200 5.45 10.39 -2.43
N GLN A 201 6.76 10.27 -2.44
CA GLN A 201 7.48 9.07 -2.85
C GLN A 201 8.48 8.67 -1.77
N GLU A 202 8.57 7.37 -1.56
CA GLU A 202 9.57 6.73 -0.73
C GLU A 202 10.51 5.93 -1.62
N ASN A 203 11.82 6.16 -1.46
CA ASN A 203 12.86 5.39 -2.12
C ASN A 203 13.82 4.84 -1.06
N ASN A 204 14.09 3.54 -1.09
CA ASN A 204 15.04 2.92 -0.18
C ASN A 204 15.82 1.80 -0.86
N ASN A 205 16.89 1.33 -0.21
CA ASN A 205 17.80 0.33 -0.76
C ASN A 205 17.24 -1.11 -0.84
N THR A 206 16.00 -1.34 -0.45
CA THR A 206 15.37 -2.69 -0.42
C THR A 206 14.06 -2.80 -1.20
N ILE A 207 13.44 -1.68 -1.57
CA ILE A 207 12.17 -1.65 -2.32
C ILE A 207 12.26 -0.64 -3.46
N ASN A 208 11.67 -0.97 -4.61
CA ASN A 208 11.44 0.01 -5.68
C ASN A 208 10.59 1.18 -5.15
N VAL A 209 10.78 2.34 -5.75
CA VAL A 209 10.10 3.60 -5.41
C VAL A 209 8.60 3.38 -5.19
N LYS A 210 8.09 3.81 -4.03
CA LYS A 210 6.67 3.71 -3.67
C LYS A 210 6.04 5.08 -3.53
N SER A 211 5.02 5.34 -4.33
CA SER A 211 4.18 6.51 -4.17
C SER A 211 3.13 6.29 -3.08
N TYR A 212 2.80 7.34 -2.32
CA TYR A 212 1.75 7.31 -1.32
C TYR A 212 0.87 8.55 -1.36
N GLY A 213 -0.34 8.40 -0.81
CA GLY A 213 -1.27 9.49 -0.54
C GLY A 213 -1.86 9.37 0.86
N LYS A 214 -2.03 10.49 1.55
CA LYS A 214 -2.52 10.60 2.93
C LYS A 214 -3.47 11.78 3.07
N LEU A 215 -4.71 11.50 3.48
CA LEU A 215 -5.69 12.50 3.89
C LEU A 215 -5.62 12.68 5.41
N THR A 216 -5.57 13.93 5.86
CA THR A 216 -5.48 14.28 7.29
C THR A 216 -6.62 15.23 7.66
N VAL A 217 -7.29 14.94 8.77
CA VAL A 217 -8.37 15.77 9.34
C VAL A 217 -8.04 16.08 10.80
N LYS A 218 -7.76 17.35 11.09
CA LYS A 218 -7.53 17.89 12.44
C LYS A 218 -8.87 18.15 13.11
N LEU A 219 -8.98 17.76 14.37
CA LEU A 219 -10.18 17.91 15.16
C LEU A 219 -9.88 18.59 16.52
N PRO A 220 -10.78 19.41 17.07
CA PRO A 220 -12.10 19.77 16.53
C PRO A 220 -12.02 20.55 15.22
N LEU A 221 -13.06 20.48 14.38
CA LEU A 221 -13.11 21.31 13.18
C LEU A 221 -13.34 22.75 13.62
N GLY A 222 -12.36 23.64 13.36
CA GLY A 222 -12.49 25.04 13.72
C GLY A 222 -13.69 25.72 13.04
N ASN A 223 -14.24 26.75 13.67
CA ASN A 223 -15.47 27.46 13.24
C ASN A 223 -15.39 28.15 11.86
N LYS A 224 -14.23 28.14 11.20
CA LYS A 224 -13.97 28.78 9.91
C LYS A 224 -13.33 27.78 8.93
N GLN A 225 -14.09 26.78 8.50
CA GLN A 225 -13.69 25.83 7.45
C GLN A 225 -13.88 26.44 6.06
N LYS A 226 -13.19 27.54 5.76
CA LYS A 226 -13.13 28.04 4.38
C LYS A 226 -12.07 27.23 3.62
N PHE A 227 -12.38 26.91 2.37
CA PHE A 227 -11.40 26.35 1.46
C PHE A 227 -10.21 27.30 1.34
N THR A 228 -9.02 26.73 1.29
CA THR A 228 -7.78 27.45 1.11
C THR A 228 -7.78 28.18 -0.22
N ASN A 229 -7.41 29.46 -0.21
CA ASN A 229 -7.12 30.17 -1.44
C ASN A 229 -5.75 29.72 -1.96
N PHE A 230 -5.72 29.02 -3.09
CA PHE A 230 -4.50 28.50 -3.73
C PHE A 230 -3.68 29.59 -4.46
N ALA A 231 -3.74 30.83 -3.97
CA ALA A 231 -2.99 31.95 -4.53
C ALA A 231 -1.48 31.78 -4.36
N ILE A 232 -0.73 32.30 -5.34
CA ILE A 232 0.72 32.44 -5.27
C ILE A 232 1.02 33.77 -4.56
N ALA A 233 1.81 33.73 -3.50
CA ALA A 233 2.19 34.91 -2.73
C ALA A 233 3.32 35.68 -3.44
N SER A 234 3.42 36.98 -3.18
CA SER A 234 4.53 37.82 -3.66
C SER A 234 5.83 37.59 -2.88
N LYS A 235 5.73 37.11 -1.63
CA LYS A 235 6.88 36.75 -0.78
C LYS A 235 7.06 35.23 -0.76
N ALA A 236 8.32 34.79 -0.77
CA ALA A 236 8.67 33.37 -0.74
C ALA A 236 8.14 32.67 0.53
N PHE A 237 8.25 33.31 1.69
CA PHE A 237 7.77 32.77 2.95
C PHE A 237 6.81 33.76 3.62
N LYS A 238 5.83 33.24 4.37
CA LYS A 238 5.04 34.08 5.27
C LYS A 238 6.01 34.72 6.28
N ASP A 239 5.75 35.97 6.65
CA ASP A 239 6.61 36.70 7.59
C ASP A 239 6.85 35.85 8.86
N SER A 240 8.07 35.89 9.39
CA SER A 240 8.48 35.14 10.57
C SER A 240 7.64 35.60 11.76
N ARG A 241 6.66 34.78 12.15
CA ARG A 241 5.82 35.04 13.32
C ARG A 241 6.43 34.41 14.56
N LYS A 242 6.12 34.99 15.71
CA LYS A 242 6.30 34.33 17.00
C LYS A 242 5.63 32.95 16.97
N MET A 243 6.34 31.97 17.50
CA MET A 243 5.85 30.62 17.68
C MET A 243 4.83 30.58 18.81
N ASP A 244 3.85 29.69 18.68
CA ASP A 244 2.76 29.52 19.63
C ASP A 244 2.78 28.08 20.16
N LEU A 245 3.03 27.93 21.46
CA LEU A 245 2.99 26.62 22.13
C LEU A 245 1.55 26.06 22.20
N GLY A 246 0.55 26.94 22.23
CA GLY A 246 -0.89 26.61 22.18
C GLY A 246 -1.35 26.00 20.87
N ALA A 247 -0.56 26.12 19.79
CA ALA A 247 -0.82 25.41 18.54
C ALA A 247 -0.69 23.88 18.66
N LEU A 248 -0.06 23.41 19.75
CA LEU A 248 0.13 21.99 20.11
C LEU A 248 0.58 21.17 18.89
N ALA A 249 1.68 21.59 18.27
CA ALA A 249 2.26 20.88 17.13
C ALA A 249 2.61 19.43 17.51
N TRP A 250 2.47 18.48 16.59
CA TRP A 250 2.81 17.09 16.87
C TRP A 250 4.31 16.91 17.07
N ALA A 251 4.70 16.00 17.96
CA ALA A 251 6.04 15.42 17.91
C ALA A 251 6.17 14.59 16.63
N GLU A 252 6.97 15.05 15.66
CA GLU A 252 7.09 14.40 14.36
C GLU A 252 8.08 13.24 14.40
N ARG A 253 7.53 12.02 14.38
CA ARG A 253 8.27 10.76 14.50
C ARG A 253 7.61 9.64 13.69
N SER A 254 8.28 8.51 13.53
CA SER A 254 7.69 7.30 12.95
C SER A 254 6.92 6.56 14.04
N ASN A 255 5.58 6.61 14.00
CA ASN A 255 4.74 5.96 15.02
C ASN A 255 4.54 4.46 14.79
N LYS A 256 4.94 3.93 13.63
CA LYS A 256 4.92 2.49 13.35
C LYS A 256 6.29 1.89 13.65
N ILE A 257 6.28 0.68 14.19
CA ILE A 257 7.52 -0.09 14.45
C ILE A 257 7.99 -0.69 13.11
N ALA A 258 9.17 -0.27 12.66
CA ALA A 258 9.84 -0.88 11.52
C ALA A 258 10.29 -2.30 11.90
N LYS A 259 10.12 -3.26 10.98
CA LYS A 259 10.39 -4.68 11.25
C LYS A 259 11.20 -5.31 10.15
N GLU A 260 12.07 -6.22 10.56
CA GLU A 260 12.77 -7.17 9.70
C GLU A 260 12.05 -8.52 9.76
N ILE A 261 11.84 -9.12 8.59
CA ILE A 261 11.43 -10.52 8.49
C ILE A 261 12.70 -11.35 8.45
N ILE A 262 12.90 -12.17 9.48
CA ILE A 262 14.03 -13.10 9.55
C ILE A 262 13.57 -14.40 8.91
N ILE A 263 13.90 -14.58 7.64
CA ILE A 263 13.85 -15.91 7.02
C ILE A 263 14.98 -16.69 7.65
N VAL A 264 14.66 -17.65 8.51
CA VAL A 264 15.67 -18.60 9.00
C VAL A 264 16.05 -19.45 7.80
N GLN A 265 17.19 -19.16 7.16
CA GLN A 265 17.89 -20.19 6.39
C GLN A 265 18.40 -21.19 7.43
N ASN A 266 17.58 -22.19 7.74
CA ASN A 266 18.08 -23.36 8.43
C ASN A 266 19.08 -24.01 7.48
N GLY A 267 20.38 -23.91 7.78
CA GLY A 267 21.43 -24.77 7.22
C GLY A 267 21.34 -26.22 7.72
N GLY A 268 20.14 -26.68 8.09
CA GLY A 268 19.83 -28.07 8.37
C GLY A 268 18.81 -28.53 7.35
N VAL A 269 19.02 -29.72 6.79
CA VAL A 269 18.11 -30.36 5.84
C VAL A 269 16.67 -30.18 6.32
N PRO A 270 15.76 -29.57 5.51
CA PRO A 270 14.41 -29.31 5.96
C PRO A 270 13.71 -30.64 6.21
N PRO A 271 12.89 -30.78 7.27
CA PRO A 271 11.84 -31.80 7.23
C PRO A 271 11.01 -31.56 5.96
N PRO A 272 10.56 -32.63 5.28
CA PRO A 272 9.84 -32.49 4.02
C PRO A 272 8.67 -31.51 4.22
N PRO A 273 8.45 -30.59 3.27
CA PRO A 273 7.39 -29.61 3.40
C PRO A 273 6.06 -30.34 3.62
N PRO A 274 5.13 -29.78 4.44
CA PRO A 274 3.76 -30.27 4.41
C PRO A 274 3.29 -30.25 2.95
N PRO A 275 2.57 -31.28 2.50
CA PRO A 275 2.19 -31.38 1.10
C PRO A 275 1.54 -30.06 0.66
N PRO A 276 1.94 -29.49 -0.50
CA PRO A 276 1.31 -28.28 -0.99
C PRO A 276 -0.21 -28.49 -1.01
N PRO A 277 -1.03 -27.45 -0.74
CA PRO A 277 -2.46 -27.56 -0.97
C PRO A 277 -2.64 -28.13 -2.38
N PRO A 278 -3.48 -29.18 -2.57
CA PRO A 278 -3.46 -30.01 -3.76
C PRO A 278 -3.60 -29.12 -5.01
N THR A 279 -2.46 -28.80 -5.60
CA THR A 279 -2.39 -27.94 -6.77
C THR A 279 -2.48 -28.89 -7.93
N VAL A 280 -3.67 -28.96 -8.53
CA VAL A 280 -3.86 -29.80 -9.71
C VAL A 280 -3.17 -29.09 -10.86
N SER A 281 -1.99 -29.57 -11.24
CA SER A 281 -1.30 -29.17 -12.45
C SER A 281 -1.80 -30.03 -13.61
N VAL A 282 -2.23 -29.38 -14.69
CA VAL A 282 -2.66 -30.06 -15.91
C VAL A 282 -1.80 -29.56 -17.06
N ASP A 283 -1.08 -30.47 -17.69
CA ASP A 283 -0.18 -30.14 -18.80
C ASP A 283 -0.89 -30.36 -20.15
N HIS A 284 -0.68 -29.41 -21.05
CA HIS A 284 -1.23 -29.39 -22.41
C HIS A 284 -0.09 -29.23 -23.40
N THR A 285 -0.12 -29.98 -24.50
CA THR A 285 0.81 -29.77 -25.62
C THR A 285 0.06 -29.10 -26.78
N MET A 286 0.55 -27.94 -27.19
CA MET A 286 0.02 -27.14 -28.30
C MET A 286 0.86 -27.36 -29.55
N ASN A 287 0.38 -28.17 -30.49
CA ASN A 287 0.97 -28.29 -31.83
C ASN A 287 0.30 -27.37 -32.87
N GLY A 288 -0.72 -26.62 -32.44
CA GLY A 288 -1.57 -25.73 -33.22
C GLY A 288 -2.52 -24.95 -32.32
N ASP A 289 -3.53 -24.32 -32.90
CA ASP A 289 -4.70 -23.85 -32.14
C ASP A 289 -5.33 -25.04 -31.41
N ILE A 290 -5.62 -24.90 -30.11
CA ILE A 290 -6.17 -26.00 -29.30
C ILE A 290 -7.49 -25.62 -28.63
N SER A 291 -8.31 -26.64 -28.42
CA SER A 291 -9.45 -26.57 -27.52
C SER A 291 -9.29 -27.61 -26.42
N VAL A 292 -9.24 -27.16 -25.16
CA VAL A 292 -9.01 -28.00 -24.00
C VAL A 292 -10.29 -28.18 -23.24
N ASP A 293 -10.71 -29.43 -23.03
CA ASP A 293 -11.83 -29.75 -22.15
C ASP A 293 -11.50 -29.42 -20.69
N LEU A 294 -12.42 -28.70 -20.06
CA LEU A 294 -12.39 -28.33 -18.66
C LEU A 294 -13.38 -29.20 -17.89
N LYS A 295 -12.90 -29.85 -16.84
CA LYS A 295 -13.80 -30.46 -15.87
C LYS A 295 -14.56 -29.35 -15.14
N PRO A 296 -15.90 -29.39 -15.09
CA PRO A 296 -16.69 -28.41 -14.37
C PRO A 296 -16.42 -28.53 -12.86
N ILE A 297 -16.14 -27.40 -12.21
CA ILE A 297 -16.12 -27.34 -10.73
C ILE A 297 -17.58 -27.29 -10.26
N LYS A 298 -18.03 -28.28 -9.48
CA LYS A 298 -19.34 -28.23 -8.84
C LYS A 298 -19.31 -27.20 -7.70
N ARG A 299 -20.20 -26.20 -7.73
CA ARG A 299 -20.48 -25.37 -6.55
C ARG A 299 -21.25 -26.17 -5.50
N THR A 300 -21.16 -25.78 -4.23
CA THR A 300 -22.11 -26.17 -3.17
C THR A 300 -23.55 -25.74 -3.48
N THR A 301 -23.74 -24.75 -4.38
CA THR A 301 -25.06 -24.28 -4.85
C THR A 301 -25.51 -24.92 -6.17
N GLY A 302 -24.80 -25.91 -6.72
CA GLY A 302 -25.19 -26.62 -7.95
C GLY A 302 -24.96 -25.89 -9.28
N HIS A 303 -24.70 -24.57 -9.27
CA HIS A 303 -24.39 -23.83 -10.50
C HIS A 303 -22.92 -23.97 -10.94
N GLN A 304 -22.65 -24.12 -12.23
CA GLN A 304 -21.30 -24.24 -12.77
C GLN A 304 -20.73 -22.84 -13.13
N SER A 305 -19.48 -22.52 -12.76
CA SER A 305 -18.79 -21.29 -13.18
C SER A 305 -17.28 -21.49 -13.21
N SER A 306 -16.61 -21.00 -14.25
CA SER A 306 -15.14 -20.95 -14.36
C SER A 306 -14.68 -19.51 -14.59
N ALA A 307 -13.65 -19.08 -13.86
CA ALA A 307 -12.92 -17.84 -14.15
C ALA A 307 -11.44 -18.19 -14.23
N PHE A 308 -10.82 -17.95 -15.39
CA PHE A 308 -9.37 -17.99 -15.55
C PHE A 308 -8.82 -16.62 -15.19
N VAL A 309 -7.66 -16.55 -14.55
CA VAL A 309 -7.02 -15.28 -14.22
C VAL A 309 -5.57 -15.42 -14.66
N GLY A 310 -5.11 -14.52 -15.53
CA GLY A 310 -3.79 -14.59 -16.18
C GLY A 310 -2.65 -15.04 -15.25
N GLY A 311 -1.79 -15.92 -15.77
CA GLY A 311 -0.63 -16.49 -15.07
C GLY A 311 0.67 -15.70 -15.32
N PHE A 312 1.78 -16.26 -14.81
CA PHE A 312 3.09 -15.61 -14.58
C PHE A 312 3.82 -15.00 -15.80
N ASN A 313 3.27 -15.07 -17.02
CA ASN A 313 3.89 -14.53 -18.24
C ASN A 313 3.09 -13.42 -18.95
N THR A 314 2.03 -12.85 -18.35
CA THR A 314 1.34 -11.70 -18.96
C THR A 314 2.06 -10.39 -18.65
N ILE A 315 2.93 -9.93 -19.55
CA ILE A 315 3.47 -8.56 -19.52
C ILE A 315 2.38 -7.62 -20.06
N GLY A 316 1.97 -6.63 -19.25
CA GLY A 316 1.27 -5.42 -19.72
C GLY A 316 -0.27 -5.42 -19.75
N ALA A 317 -0.98 -6.52 -19.49
CA ALA A 317 -2.44 -6.48 -19.41
C ALA A 317 -2.91 -6.29 -17.95
N PRO A 318 -3.64 -5.21 -17.60
CA PRO A 318 -4.16 -5.03 -16.26
C PRO A 318 -5.15 -6.18 -15.95
N THR A 319 -4.86 -6.94 -14.89
CA THR A 319 -5.77 -7.97 -14.36
C THR A 319 -6.93 -7.29 -13.64
N VAL A 320 -7.83 -6.68 -14.41
CA VAL A 320 -9.08 -6.13 -13.91
C VAL A 320 -10.17 -7.14 -14.26
N LEU A 321 -10.88 -7.62 -13.24
CA LEU A 321 -12.14 -8.36 -13.43
C LEU A 321 -13.16 -7.37 -14.02
N ILE A 322 -13.38 -7.45 -15.32
CA ILE A 322 -14.39 -6.65 -16.02
C ILE A 322 -15.59 -7.56 -16.32
N TRP A 323 -16.79 -7.08 -16.00
CA TRP A 323 -18.05 -7.67 -16.45
C TRP A 323 -18.24 -7.31 -17.94
N ALA A 324 -17.52 -8.00 -18.82
CA ALA A 324 -17.54 -7.72 -20.26
C ALA A 324 -18.02 -8.96 -21.04
N TYR A 325 -19.03 -8.74 -21.88
CA TYR A 325 -19.49 -9.69 -22.88
C TYR A 325 -18.92 -9.27 -24.25
N GLY A 326 -18.40 -10.20 -25.05
CA GLY A 326 -18.17 -9.97 -26.48
C GLY A 326 -16.74 -9.61 -26.94
N ALA A 327 -15.70 -9.80 -26.13
CA ALA A 327 -14.32 -9.66 -26.57
C ALA A 327 -13.43 -10.84 -26.14
N TYR A 328 -12.43 -11.16 -26.96
CA TYR A 328 -11.40 -12.14 -26.60
C TYR A 328 -10.34 -11.54 -25.68
N THR A 329 -9.70 -12.34 -24.82
CA THR A 329 -8.50 -11.89 -24.10
C THR A 329 -7.28 -12.10 -24.98
N LYS A 330 -6.51 -11.03 -25.19
CA LYS A 330 -5.23 -11.08 -25.92
C LYS A 330 -4.07 -11.01 -24.93
N PHE A 331 -3.00 -11.76 -25.17
CA PHE A 331 -1.76 -11.74 -24.38
C PHE A 331 -0.56 -12.12 -25.25
N SER A 332 0.65 -11.72 -24.88
CA SER A 332 1.88 -12.16 -25.55
C SER A 332 2.67 -13.15 -24.71
N VAL A 333 3.41 -14.03 -25.41
CA VAL A 333 4.36 -14.98 -24.84
C VAL A 333 5.65 -14.97 -25.68
N ILE A 334 6.80 -15.22 -25.05
CA ILE A 334 8.06 -15.38 -25.77
C ILE A 334 8.21 -16.84 -26.20
N LEU A 335 8.32 -17.08 -27.50
CA LEU A 335 8.58 -18.42 -28.08
C LEU A 335 9.89 -18.41 -28.87
N HIS A 336 10.57 -19.55 -28.88
CA HIS A 336 11.87 -19.73 -29.51
C HIS A 336 11.71 -20.51 -30.81
N ASP A 337 12.31 -20.02 -31.88
CA ASP A 337 12.48 -20.79 -33.12
C ASP A 337 13.53 -21.87 -32.91
N LYS A 338 13.10 -23.13 -32.99
CA LYS A 338 13.96 -24.30 -32.79
C LYS A 338 15.12 -24.42 -33.77
N LYS A 339 15.05 -23.76 -34.94
CA LYS A 339 16.07 -23.90 -35.98
C LYS A 339 17.14 -22.81 -35.93
N ASN A 340 16.75 -21.58 -35.61
CA ASN A 340 17.62 -20.41 -35.71
C ASN A 340 18.00 -19.81 -34.34
N ASP A 341 17.47 -20.37 -33.24
CA ASP A 341 17.67 -19.87 -31.87
C ASP A 341 17.28 -18.39 -31.68
N ILE A 342 16.28 -17.94 -32.44
CA ILE A 342 15.73 -16.58 -32.38
C ILE A 342 14.47 -16.59 -31.51
N GLN A 343 14.36 -15.61 -30.62
CA GLN A 343 13.17 -15.40 -29.80
C GLN A 343 12.19 -14.45 -30.48
N TYR A 344 10.90 -14.80 -30.41
CA TYR A 344 9.81 -14.00 -30.95
C TYR A 344 8.78 -13.73 -29.86
N GLU A 345 8.31 -12.49 -29.79
CA GLU A 345 7.08 -12.17 -29.07
C GLU A 345 5.89 -12.60 -29.92
N VAL A 346 5.05 -13.48 -29.37
CA VAL A 346 3.90 -14.08 -30.06
C VAL A 346 2.62 -13.71 -29.34
N HIS A 347 1.70 -13.08 -30.05
CA HIS A 347 0.39 -12.70 -29.53
C HIS A 347 -0.63 -13.84 -29.66
N LEU A 348 -1.25 -14.21 -28.56
CA LEU A 348 -2.28 -15.25 -28.46
C LEU A 348 -3.61 -14.65 -28.05
N ILE A 349 -4.68 -15.31 -28.47
CA ILE A 349 -6.07 -14.99 -28.14
C ILE A 349 -6.65 -16.17 -27.38
N ALA A 350 -7.29 -15.93 -26.23
CA ALA A 350 -7.98 -16.97 -25.47
C ALA A 350 -9.41 -16.59 -25.08
N ASN A 351 -10.29 -17.59 -25.09
CA ASN A 351 -11.67 -17.50 -24.62
C ASN A 351 -12.11 -18.79 -23.90
N GLN A 352 -13.16 -18.69 -23.09
CA GLN A 352 -13.74 -19.83 -22.38
C GLN A 352 -14.89 -20.50 -23.14
N GLY A 353 -15.16 -20.15 -24.41
CA GLY A 353 -16.28 -20.66 -25.22
C GLY A 353 -17.48 -19.69 -25.34
N LYS A 354 -18.57 -20.15 -25.97
CA LYS A 354 -19.81 -19.38 -26.22
C LYS A 354 -20.89 -19.71 -25.19
N CYS A 355 -21.58 -18.68 -24.69
CA CYS A 355 -22.78 -18.82 -23.86
C CYS A 355 -23.97 -18.12 -24.55
N VAL A 356 -24.94 -18.92 -25.02
CA VAL A 356 -26.20 -18.55 -25.70
C VAL A 356 -26.04 -17.76 -27.02
N ASN A 357 -24.97 -16.96 -27.20
CA ASN A 357 -24.35 -16.45 -28.44
C ASN A 357 -23.14 -15.53 -28.14
N LEU A 358 -22.70 -15.41 -26.88
CA LEU A 358 -21.69 -14.45 -26.43
C LEU A 358 -20.38 -15.16 -26.07
N ILE A 359 -19.24 -14.57 -26.46
CA ILE A 359 -17.89 -15.07 -26.14
C ILE A 359 -17.47 -14.57 -24.75
N ILE A 360 -17.02 -15.49 -23.90
CA ILE A 360 -16.54 -15.18 -22.54
C ILE A 360 -15.00 -15.09 -22.56
N PRO A 361 -14.39 -13.92 -22.30
CA PRO A 361 -12.94 -13.79 -22.18
C PRO A 361 -12.40 -14.53 -20.96
N ILE A 362 -11.13 -14.97 -21.01
CA ILE A 362 -10.54 -15.73 -19.90
C ILE A 362 -10.51 -14.92 -18.60
N ASN A 363 -10.27 -13.60 -18.62
CA ASN A 363 -10.21 -12.72 -17.44
C ASN A 363 -11.56 -12.22 -16.87
N SER A 364 -12.68 -12.82 -17.28
CA SER A 364 -14.03 -12.42 -16.82
C SER A 364 -14.72 -13.54 -16.04
N ALA A 365 -15.62 -13.13 -15.13
CA ALA A 365 -16.56 -14.02 -14.47
C ALA A 365 -17.95 -13.82 -15.10
N GLY A 366 -18.57 -14.90 -15.57
CA GLY A 366 -19.91 -14.86 -16.16
C GLY A 366 -20.79 -15.98 -15.60
N THR A 367 -22.03 -15.64 -15.25
CA THR A 367 -23.09 -16.61 -14.96
C THR A 367 -23.98 -16.76 -16.18
N CYS A 368 -23.97 -17.93 -16.81
CA CYS A 368 -24.92 -18.25 -17.88
C CYS A 368 -26.31 -18.42 -17.29
N ASN A 369 -27.20 -17.44 -17.48
CA ASN A 369 -28.57 -17.52 -17.00
C ASN A 369 -29.33 -18.55 -17.86
N GLY A 370 -29.49 -19.78 -17.35
CA GLY A 370 -30.23 -20.86 -18.01
C GLY A 370 -29.49 -21.69 -19.08
N GLY A 371 -28.16 -21.54 -19.22
CA GLY A 371 -27.36 -22.26 -20.22
C GLY A 371 -26.21 -23.08 -19.62
N ILE A 372 -25.86 -24.20 -20.26
CA ILE A 372 -24.67 -25.01 -19.93
C ILE A 372 -23.44 -24.09 -20.04
N PRO A 373 -22.65 -23.88 -18.97
CA PRO A 373 -21.45 -23.06 -19.07
C PRO A 373 -20.44 -23.74 -19.97
N PRO A 374 -19.59 -22.94 -20.61
CA PRO A 374 -18.75 -23.48 -21.64
C PRO A 374 -17.65 -24.35 -21.02
N LYS A 375 -17.53 -25.57 -21.55
CA LYS A 375 -16.69 -26.63 -20.99
C LYS A 375 -15.29 -26.65 -21.57
N LYS A 376 -14.90 -25.66 -22.38
CA LYS A 376 -13.60 -25.68 -23.07
C LYS A 376 -12.92 -24.32 -23.02
N ILE A 377 -11.60 -24.31 -22.86
CA ILE A 377 -10.79 -23.15 -23.23
C ILE A 377 -10.42 -23.28 -24.70
N GLN A 378 -10.49 -22.18 -25.44
CA GLN A 378 -9.90 -22.06 -26.77
C GLN A 378 -8.72 -21.11 -26.68
N ILE A 379 -7.59 -21.52 -27.26
CA ILE A 379 -6.39 -20.70 -27.40
C ILE A 379 -5.98 -20.71 -28.87
N ASN A 380 -5.87 -19.53 -29.45
CA ASN A 380 -5.65 -19.32 -30.88
C ASN A 380 -4.57 -18.27 -31.13
N PHE A 381 -4.00 -18.28 -32.33
CA PHE A 381 -3.09 -17.23 -32.79
C PHE A 381 -3.82 -15.91 -33.04
N ASP A 382 -3.22 -14.78 -32.65
CA ASP A 382 -3.68 -13.48 -33.17
C ASP A 382 -3.11 -13.24 -34.58
N LYS A 383 -3.85 -13.64 -35.61
CA LYS A 383 -3.48 -13.43 -37.03
C LYS A 383 -3.30 -11.95 -37.39
N VAL A 384 -3.87 -11.01 -36.63
CA VAL A 384 -3.78 -9.57 -36.92
C VAL A 384 -2.48 -8.99 -36.36
N LEU A 385 -2.09 -9.39 -35.15
CA LEU A 385 -0.92 -8.85 -34.46
C LEU A 385 0.39 -9.55 -34.82
N ASN A 386 0.35 -10.80 -35.28
CA ASN A 386 1.55 -11.57 -35.58
C ASN A 386 1.97 -11.56 -37.06
N LYS A 387 1.59 -10.53 -37.83
CA LYS A 387 1.90 -10.44 -39.27
C LYS A 387 3.40 -10.41 -39.59
N SER A 388 4.22 -10.03 -38.62
CA SER A 388 5.68 -9.94 -38.74
C SER A 388 6.41 -11.26 -38.50
N LEU A 389 5.70 -12.34 -38.11
CA LEU A 389 6.35 -13.63 -37.86
C LEU A 389 6.66 -14.36 -39.18
N PRO A 390 7.88 -14.90 -39.34
CA PRO A 390 8.23 -15.67 -40.54
C PRO A 390 7.32 -16.89 -40.72
N SER A 391 6.86 -17.14 -41.95
CA SER A 391 6.00 -18.28 -42.24
C SER A 391 6.79 -19.61 -42.21
N GLY A 392 6.16 -20.67 -41.72
CA GLY A 392 6.73 -22.02 -41.77
C GLY A 392 7.79 -22.37 -40.72
N ILE A 393 8.20 -21.43 -39.85
CA ILE A 393 9.07 -21.71 -38.70
C ILE A 393 8.32 -22.47 -37.60
N THR A 394 9.06 -23.19 -36.75
CA THR A 394 8.49 -23.92 -35.61
C THR A 394 8.88 -23.22 -34.31
N LEU A 395 7.89 -22.63 -33.67
CA LEU A 395 8.04 -21.93 -32.40
C LEU A 395 7.76 -22.87 -31.23
N SER A 396 8.61 -22.81 -30.22
CA SER A 396 8.46 -23.59 -29.00
C SER A 396 8.71 -22.80 -27.74
N GLY A 397 8.02 -23.16 -26.68
CA GLY A 397 8.11 -22.45 -25.41
C GLY A 397 7.05 -22.92 -24.44
N HIS A 398 6.98 -22.26 -23.29
CA HIS A 398 6.06 -22.62 -22.23
C HIS A 398 5.35 -21.39 -21.69
N PHE A 399 4.05 -21.53 -21.43
CA PHE A 399 3.31 -20.55 -20.64
C PHE A 399 2.31 -21.26 -19.73
N SER A 400 1.90 -20.59 -18.66
CA SER A 400 0.94 -21.15 -17.71
C SER A 400 -0.23 -20.18 -17.49
N LEU A 401 -1.43 -20.74 -17.42
CA LEU A 401 -2.64 -20.01 -17.03
C LEU A 401 -3.07 -20.48 -15.64
N LYS A 402 -3.45 -19.53 -14.78
CA LYS A 402 -3.96 -19.81 -13.45
C LYS A 402 -5.49 -19.81 -13.47
N ARG A 403 -6.11 -20.81 -12.85
CA ARG A 403 -7.56 -20.82 -12.60
C ARG A 403 -7.80 -20.53 -11.11
N LEU A 404 -8.69 -19.58 -10.81
CA LEU A 404 -9.02 -19.20 -9.44
C LEU A 404 -10.49 -19.49 -9.12
N GLN A 405 -10.73 -20.17 -8.00
CA GLN A 405 -12.07 -20.30 -7.43
C GLN A 405 -12.42 -19.04 -6.61
N TRP A 406 -13.71 -18.64 -6.63
CA TRP A 406 -14.20 -17.34 -6.15
C TRP A 406 -13.93 -17.05 -4.66
N SER A 407 -13.75 -15.77 -4.30
CA SER A 407 -13.18 -15.33 -3.00
C SER A 407 -13.99 -15.65 -1.73
N SER A 408 -15.24 -16.12 -1.82
CA SER A 408 -16.05 -16.50 -0.65
C SER A 408 -15.96 -17.99 -0.32
N MET A 409 -15.13 -18.76 -1.03
CA MET A 409 -14.92 -20.18 -0.80
C MET A 409 -13.44 -20.50 -0.96
N ASP A 410 -12.83 -20.87 0.16
CA ASP A 410 -11.49 -21.45 0.36
C ASP A 410 -10.48 -21.31 -0.81
N THR A 411 -9.46 -20.47 -0.61
CA THR A 411 -8.40 -20.19 -1.61
C THR A 411 -7.44 -21.36 -1.83
N THR A 412 -7.75 -22.55 -1.31
CA THR A 412 -6.93 -23.76 -1.32
C THR A 412 -6.98 -24.52 -2.65
N ASN A 413 -7.95 -24.25 -3.52
CA ASN A 413 -8.10 -24.92 -4.83
C ASN A 413 -7.61 -24.04 -5.98
N ILE A 414 -6.29 -24.03 -6.20
CA ILE A 414 -5.65 -23.40 -7.36
C ILE A 414 -5.34 -24.50 -8.38
N GLU A 415 -5.78 -24.32 -9.63
CA GLU A 415 -5.34 -25.16 -10.74
C GLU A 415 -4.42 -24.36 -11.64
N ILE A 416 -3.31 -24.99 -12.03
CA ILE A 416 -2.34 -24.41 -12.96
C ILE A 416 -2.40 -25.24 -14.24
N HIS A 417 -2.69 -24.58 -15.35
CA HIS A 417 -2.65 -25.19 -16.67
C HIS A 417 -1.35 -24.77 -17.34
N ASN A 418 -0.44 -25.72 -17.54
CA ASN A 418 0.81 -25.47 -18.25
C ASN A 418 0.63 -25.84 -19.72
N PHE A 419 1.10 -24.98 -20.61
CA PHE A 419 1.03 -25.17 -22.05
C PHE A 419 2.45 -25.24 -22.59
N LYS A 420 2.83 -26.41 -23.10
CA LYS A 420 4.03 -26.61 -23.90
C LYS A 420 3.67 -26.31 -25.36
N VAL A 421 4.19 -25.22 -25.90
CA VAL A 421 3.99 -24.83 -27.28
C VAL A 421 5.06 -25.49 -28.14
N ASN A 422 4.61 -26.13 -29.22
CA ASN A 422 5.44 -26.75 -30.25
C ASN A 422 4.72 -26.60 -31.59
N TRP A 423 4.64 -25.36 -32.07
CA TRP A 423 3.68 -24.97 -33.09
C TRP A 423 4.38 -24.40 -34.32
N LYS A 424 3.96 -24.86 -35.51
CA LYS A 424 4.39 -24.31 -36.79
C LYS A 424 3.57 -23.06 -37.15
N VAL A 425 4.23 -21.93 -37.37
CA VAL A 425 3.58 -20.67 -37.76
C VAL A 425 2.81 -20.90 -39.07
N PRO A 426 1.49 -20.69 -39.09
CA PRO A 426 0.69 -20.88 -40.30
C PRO A 426 1.13 -19.87 -41.37
N PRO A 427 1.05 -20.22 -42.67
CA PRO A 427 1.30 -19.26 -43.74
C PRO A 427 0.31 -18.09 -43.62
N SER A 428 0.83 -16.89 -43.85
CA SER A 428 0.10 -15.61 -43.81
C SER A 428 -1.06 -15.55 -44.78
#